data_AF-A0A7V8BD16-F1
#
_entry.id   AF-A0A7V8BD16-F1
#
_cell.length_a   1.000
_cell.length_b   1.000
_cell.length_c   1.000
_cell.angle_alpha   90.00
_cell.angle_beta   90.00
_cell.angle_gamma   90.00
#
_symmetry.space_group_name_H-M   'P 1'
#
loop_
_entity.id
_entity.type
_entity.pdbx_description
1 polymer ?
#
loop_
_entity_poly.entity_id
_entity_poly.type
_entity_poly.pdbx_seq_one_letter_code
_entity_poly.pdbx_strand_id
1 'polypeptide(L)'
;MKVSSGMKLQFEGFGNPTTREAEKGASANSNQDLFLRRLNSALPAELRSRGRNGPAAEQVLLEAWLGAPALAELLALPSESDPELFLQGHLRLARSLEAQEKFAPALTLYETLAAQGEFPAIQEAARGHAAAILGTGSVGARGEFLLRRFAREATDPA
;
A
#
# COMPACT_ATOMS: atom_id res chain seq x y z
N MET A 1 72.30 -7.11 -21.70
CA MET A 1 71.86 -5.90 -20.96
C MET A 1 71.04 -5.05 -21.92
N LYS A 2 69.78 -4.67 -21.73
CA LYS A 2 68.81 -4.73 -20.64
C LYS A 2 67.46 -5.13 -21.26
N VAL A 3 66.73 -6.04 -20.63
CA VAL A 3 65.33 -6.34 -20.93
C VAL A 3 64.50 -5.55 -19.93
N SER A 4 63.59 -4.68 -20.40
CA SER A 4 62.57 -4.00 -19.59
C SER A 4 61.25 -4.19 -20.33
N SER A 5 60.46 -5.19 -19.93
CA SER A 5 59.48 -5.16 -18.83
C SER A 5 58.16 -4.53 -19.25
N GLY A 6 57.16 -5.39 -19.44
CA GLY A 6 55.78 -5.09 -19.09
C GLY A 6 54.87 -4.53 -20.18
N MET A 7 54.35 -5.40 -21.05
CA MET A 7 53.01 -5.18 -21.60
C MET A 7 52.39 -6.53 -22.05
N LYS A 8 51.68 -7.19 -21.13
CA LYS A 8 50.77 -8.28 -21.48
C LYS A 8 49.48 -7.64 -22.02
N LEU A 9 49.31 -7.69 -23.34
CA LEU A 9 48.01 -7.52 -23.98
C LEU A 9 47.21 -8.80 -23.73
N GLN A 10 46.18 -8.73 -22.88
CA GLN A 10 45.15 -9.76 -22.81
C GLN A 10 44.00 -9.35 -23.73
N PHE A 11 43.96 -9.96 -24.91
CA PHE A 11 42.76 -10.07 -25.73
C PHE A 11 42.08 -11.39 -25.38
N GLU A 12 41.06 -11.34 -24.54
CA GLU A 12 39.97 -12.31 -24.40
C GLU A 12 38.75 -11.44 -24.16
N GLY A 13 37.76 -11.37 -25.05
CA GLY A 13 36.84 -12.43 -25.35
C GLY A 13 35.46 -11.77 -25.46
N PHE A 14 34.67 -12.23 -26.41
CA PHE A 14 33.35 -11.70 -26.75
C PHE A 14 32.39 -11.63 -25.54
N GLY A 15 31.64 -10.52 -25.46
CA GLY A 15 30.24 -10.50 -25.05
C GLY A 15 29.89 -10.88 -23.61
N ASN A 16 29.63 -9.87 -22.77
CA ASN A 16 28.47 -9.93 -21.88
C ASN A 16 28.03 -8.51 -21.45
N PRO A 17 26.89 -8.00 -21.93
CA PRO A 17 26.28 -6.79 -21.39
C PRO A 17 25.43 -7.17 -20.17
N THR A 18 26.04 -7.55 -19.06
CA THR A 18 25.27 -7.98 -17.88
C THR A 18 25.92 -7.50 -16.58
N THR A 19 26.11 -6.19 -16.45
CA THR A 19 26.34 -5.57 -15.11
C THR A 19 26.05 -4.06 -15.05
N ARG A 20 25.14 -3.55 -15.89
CA ARG A 20 24.58 -2.19 -15.73
C ARG A 20 23.06 -2.13 -15.58
N GLU A 21 22.40 -3.27 -15.50
CA GLU A 21 20.94 -3.35 -15.31
C GLU A 21 20.52 -3.87 -13.93
N ALA A 22 21.45 -4.23 -13.04
CA ALA A 22 21.10 -4.69 -11.70
C ALA A 22 20.71 -3.57 -10.73
N GLU A 23 20.99 -2.30 -11.04
CA GLU A 23 20.58 -1.15 -10.22
C GLU A 23 19.31 -0.45 -10.72
N LYS A 24 18.70 -0.95 -11.81
CA LYS A 24 17.45 -0.40 -12.37
C LYS A 24 16.17 -1.10 -11.89
N GLY A 25 16.29 -2.11 -11.02
CA GLY A 25 15.15 -2.85 -10.46
C GLY A 25 14.69 -2.39 -9.07
N ALA A 26 15.45 -1.54 -8.38
CA ALA A 26 15.16 -1.10 -7.01
C ALA A 26 14.47 0.28 -6.94
N SER A 27 13.89 0.75 -8.05
CA SER A 27 12.97 1.88 -8.09
C SER A 27 11.52 1.42 -8.17
N ALA A 28 11.17 0.32 -7.49
CA ALA A 28 9.79 0.03 -7.14
C ALA A 28 9.39 1.01 -6.01
N ASN A 29 9.02 2.23 -6.43
CA ASN A 29 8.43 3.34 -5.68
C ASN A 29 8.68 3.36 -4.16
N SER A 30 9.59 4.22 -3.66
CA SER A 30 9.81 4.42 -2.21
C SER A 30 8.51 4.72 -1.46
N ASN A 31 7.54 5.33 -2.15
CA ASN A 31 6.22 5.63 -1.61
C ASN A 31 5.40 4.35 -1.33
N GLN A 32 5.56 3.30 -2.14
CA GLN A 32 4.87 2.02 -1.98
C GLN A 32 5.48 1.19 -0.86
N ASP A 33 6.80 1.11 -0.77
CA ASP A 33 7.46 0.41 0.35
C ASP A 33 7.13 1.11 1.68
N LEU A 34 7.13 2.45 1.69
CA LEU A 34 6.67 3.22 2.85
C LEU A 34 5.20 2.92 3.21
N PHE A 35 4.34 2.80 2.19
CA PHE A 35 2.91 2.54 2.37
C PHE A 35 2.65 1.14 2.92
N LEU A 36 3.27 0.11 2.33
CA LEU A 36 3.17 -1.27 2.80
C LEU A 36 3.75 -1.43 4.20
N ARG A 37 4.87 -0.75 4.51
CA ARG A 37 5.44 -0.71 5.87
C ARG A 37 4.48 -0.08 6.87
N ARG A 38 3.82 1.03 6.51
CA ARG A 38 2.82 1.67 7.39
C ARG A 38 1.61 0.76 7.62
N LEU A 39 1.07 0.16 6.56
CA LEU A 39 0.00 -0.83 6.68
C LEU A 39 0.39 -2.02 7.56
N ASN A 40 1.58 -2.57 7.36
CA ASN A 40 2.09 -3.70 8.14
C ASN A 40 2.30 -3.30 9.62
N SER A 41 2.78 -2.08 9.88
CA SER A 41 2.93 -1.56 11.25
C SER A 41 1.59 -1.37 11.98
N ALA A 42 0.53 -1.12 11.22
CA ALA A 42 -0.82 -0.93 11.72
C ALA A 42 -1.61 -2.24 11.91
N LEU A 43 -1.05 -3.40 11.50
CA LEU A 43 -1.68 -4.68 11.77
C LEU A 43 -1.84 -4.89 13.28
N PRO A 44 -2.97 -5.46 13.74
CA PRO A 44 -3.16 -5.90 15.12
C PRO A 44 -1.99 -6.75 15.61
N ALA A 45 -1.57 -6.57 16.86
CA ALA A 45 -0.45 -7.31 17.46
C ALA A 45 -0.68 -8.83 17.43
N GLU A 46 -1.94 -9.28 17.49
CA GLU A 46 -2.34 -10.68 17.36
C GLU A 46 -2.06 -11.27 15.97
N LEU A 47 -2.23 -10.47 14.92
CA LEU A 47 -1.91 -10.88 13.56
C LEU A 47 -0.39 -10.87 13.35
N ARG A 48 0.31 -9.85 13.84
CA ARG A 48 1.78 -9.80 13.79
C ARG A 48 2.44 -10.97 14.53
N SER A 49 1.89 -11.41 15.67
CA SER A 49 2.44 -12.54 16.42
C SER A 49 2.29 -13.90 15.70
N ARG A 50 1.28 -14.02 14.83
CA ARG A 50 1.05 -15.16 13.92
C ARG A 50 2.00 -15.18 12.71
N GLY A 51 2.43 -14.03 12.21
CA GLY A 51 3.23 -13.91 10.98
C GLY A 51 4.75 -13.99 11.13
N ARG A 52 5.27 -14.78 12.07
CA ARG A 52 6.70 -14.78 12.40
C ARG A 52 7.64 -15.35 11.32
N ASN A 53 7.15 -15.70 10.12
CA ASN A 53 7.90 -16.49 9.13
C ASN A 53 7.78 -15.96 7.68
N GLY A 54 8.58 -14.95 7.32
CA GLY A 54 8.87 -14.59 5.91
C GLY A 54 7.76 -13.89 5.11
N PRO A 55 8.06 -13.43 3.87
CA PRO A 55 7.17 -12.60 3.05
C PRO A 55 5.88 -13.32 2.60
N ALA A 56 5.90 -14.65 2.53
CA ALA A 56 4.70 -15.44 2.28
C ALA A 56 3.73 -15.41 3.47
N ALA A 57 4.22 -15.32 4.71
CA ALA A 57 3.36 -15.17 5.88
C ALA A 57 2.75 -13.75 5.97
N GLU A 58 3.45 -12.73 5.46
CA GLU A 58 2.93 -11.36 5.42
C GLU A 58 1.70 -11.23 4.51
N GLN A 59 1.75 -11.82 3.31
CA GLN A 59 0.59 -11.84 2.41
C GLN A 59 -0.61 -12.55 3.04
N VAL A 60 -0.39 -13.68 3.71
CA VAL A 60 -1.46 -14.43 4.40
C VAL A 60 -2.09 -13.61 5.53
N LEU A 61 -1.31 -12.81 6.26
CA LEU A 61 -1.84 -11.92 7.29
C LEU A 61 -2.63 -10.75 6.71
N LEU A 62 -2.11 -10.14 5.64
CA LEU A 62 -2.81 -9.06 4.93
C LEU A 62 -4.09 -9.58 4.31
N GLU A 63 -4.10 -10.80 3.76
CA GLU A 63 -5.29 -11.46 3.26
C GLU A 63 -6.31 -11.70 4.38
N ALA A 64 -5.87 -12.17 5.55
CA ALA A 64 -6.76 -12.37 6.69
C ALA A 64 -7.38 -11.05 7.19
N TRP A 65 -6.65 -9.93 7.06
CA TRP A 65 -7.10 -8.63 7.55
C TRP A 65 -7.93 -7.84 6.52
N LEU A 66 -7.52 -7.83 5.25
CA LEU A 66 -8.16 -7.11 4.14
C LEU A 66 -9.23 -7.96 3.43
N GLY A 67 -9.06 -9.28 3.43
CA GLY A 67 -9.73 -10.22 2.54
C GLY A 67 -8.99 -10.42 1.21
N ALA A 68 -9.10 -11.62 0.65
CA ALA A 68 -8.54 -11.98 -0.66
C ALA A 68 -8.79 -10.96 -1.80
N PRO A 69 -10.03 -10.46 -2.04
CA PRO A 69 -10.27 -9.53 -3.14
C PRO A 69 -9.56 -8.18 -2.93
N ALA A 70 -9.54 -7.68 -1.70
CA ALA A 70 -8.88 -6.42 -1.36
C ALA A 70 -7.35 -6.54 -1.41
N LEU A 71 -6.79 -7.70 -1.03
CA LEU A 71 -5.37 -7.96 -1.21
C LEU A 71 -4.99 -8.02 -2.69
N ALA A 72 -5.79 -8.69 -3.53
CA ALA A 72 -5.56 -8.73 -4.97
C ALA A 72 -5.59 -7.33 -5.60
N GLU A 73 -6.53 -6.47 -5.20
CA GLU A 73 -6.59 -5.07 -5.62
C GLU A 73 -5.35 -4.28 -5.14
N LEU A 74 -4.96 -4.43 -3.87
CA LEU A 74 -3.75 -3.81 -3.31
C LEU A 74 -2.48 -4.21 -4.06
N LEU A 75 -2.38 -5.47 -4.48
CA LEU A 75 -1.24 -5.99 -5.24
C LEU A 75 -1.25 -5.59 -6.72
N ALA A 76 -2.39 -5.13 -7.25
CA ALA A 76 -2.52 -4.68 -8.64
C ALA A 76 -2.24 -3.18 -8.84
N LEU A 77 -2.52 -2.35 -7.82
CA LEU A 77 -2.19 -0.92 -7.75
C LEU A 77 -0.73 -0.52 -8.04
N PRO A 78 0.31 -1.34 -7.77
CA PRO A 78 1.71 -1.03 -8.04
C PRO A 78 2.10 -0.88 -9.51
N SER A 79 1.22 -1.26 -10.43
CA SER A 79 1.46 -1.10 -11.87
C SER A 79 1.29 0.35 -12.34
N GLU A 80 0.71 1.21 -11.51
CA GLU A 80 0.44 2.60 -11.84
C GLU A 80 1.68 3.48 -11.60
N SER A 81 2.16 4.14 -12.65
CA SER A 81 3.37 4.99 -12.60
C SER A 81 3.06 6.43 -12.17
N ASP A 82 1.79 6.82 -12.23
CA ASP A 82 1.33 8.16 -11.84
C ASP A 82 1.04 8.22 -10.31
N PRO A 83 1.69 9.13 -9.56
CA PRO A 83 1.48 9.24 -8.12
C PRO A 83 0.05 9.60 -7.72
N GLU A 84 -0.65 10.41 -8.52
CA GLU A 84 -2.04 10.77 -8.22
C GLU A 84 -2.96 9.57 -8.42
N LEU A 85 -2.85 8.87 -9.55
CA LEU A 85 -3.63 7.67 -9.83
C LEU A 85 -3.34 6.55 -8.82
N PHE A 86 -2.09 6.41 -8.38
CA PHE A 86 -1.71 5.50 -7.31
C PHE A 86 -2.50 5.79 -6.02
N LEU A 87 -2.55 7.05 -5.59
CA LEU A 87 -3.27 7.44 -4.38
C LEU A 87 -4.79 7.36 -4.54
N GLN A 88 -5.32 7.70 -5.72
CA GLN A 88 -6.74 7.53 -6.04
C GLN A 88 -7.14 6.05 -5.96
N GLY A 89 -6.29 5.15 -6.46
CA GLY A 89 -6.52 3.71 -6.37
C GLY A 89 -6.55 3.21 -4.92
N HIS A 90 -5.65 3.70 -4.07
CA HIS A 90 -5.67 3.40 -2.63
C HIS A 90 -6.90 3.98 -1.92
N LEU A 91 -7.34 5.19 -2.30
CA LEU A 91 -8.57 5.79 -1.78
C LEU A 91 -9.80 4.95 -2.16
N ARG A 92 -9.85 4.45 -3.39
CA ARG A 92 -10.92 3.54 -3.85
C ARG A 92 -10.92 2.23 -3.06
N LEU A 93 -9.75 1.64 -2.83
CA LEU A 93 -9.61 0.45 -2.00
C LEU A 93 -10.12 0.69 -0.57
N ALA A 94 -9.75 1.82 0.05
CA ALA A 94 -10.22 2.19 1.39
C ALA A 94 -11.75 2.30 1.46
N ARG A 95 -12.38 2.92 0.44
CA ARG A 95 -13.85 3.01 0.34
C ARG A 95 -14.51 1.66 0.14
N SER A 96 -13.89 0.76 -0.62
CA SER A 96 -14.37 -0.62 -0.79
C SER A 96 -14.36 -1.37 0.54
N LEU A 97 -13.30 -1.22 1.34
CA LEU A 97 -13.18 -1.82 2.67
C LEU A 97 -14.18 -1.23 3.66
N GLU A 98 -14.40 0.09 3.63
CA GLU A 98 -15.44 0.77 4.40
C GLU A 98 -16.83 0.23 4.05
N ALA A 99 -17.12 0.07 2.76
CA ALA A 99 -18.36 -0.55 2.28
C ALA A 99 -18.48 -2.04 2.61
N GLN A 100 -17.41 -2.70 3.06
CA GLN A 100 -17.44 -4.06 3.58
C GLN A 100 -17.42 -4.10 5.11
N GLU A 101 -17.60 -2.95 5.77
CA GLU A 101 -17.56 -2.78 7.24
C GLU A 101 -16.20 -3.17 7.86
N LYS A 102 -15.16 -3.26 7.05
CA LYS A 102 -13.78 -3.48 7.49
C LYS A 102 -13.16 -2.14 7.90
N PHE A 103 -13.70 -1.56 8.97
CA PHE A 103 -13.35 -0.21 9.40
C PHE A 103 -11.90 -0.07 9.86
N ALA A 104 -11.33 -1.08 10.51
CA ALA A 104 -9.93 -1.04 10.96
C ALA A 104 -8.95 -0.86 9.78
N PRO A 105 -8.96 -1.71 8.73
CA PRO A 105 -8.09 -1.51 7.58
C PRO A 105 -8.46 -0.27 6.75
N ALA A 106 -9.75 0.06 6.62
CA ALA A 106 -10.17 1.28 5.92
C ALA A 106 -9.61 2.53 6.60
N LEU A 107 -9.69 2.61 7.93
CA LEU A 107 -9.16 3.73 8.72
C LEU A 107 -7.65 3.86 8.55
N THR A 108 -6.90 2.76 8.63
CA THR A 108 -5.45 2.78 8.41
C THR A 108 -5.08 3.33 7.03
N LEU A 109 -5.81 2.93 5.98
CA LEU A 109 -5.59 3.44 4.63
C LEU A 109 -5.87 4.94 4.56
N TYR A 110 -7.00 5.40 5.12
CA TYR A 110 -7.33 6.82 5.14
C TYR A 110 -6.32 7.67 5.92
N GLU A 111 -5.86 7.23 7.08
CA GLU A 111 -4.83 7.92 7.86
C GLU A 111 -3.49 7.98 7.10
N THR A 112 -3.14 6.91 6.42
CA THR A 112 -1.91 6.85 5.60
C THR A 112 -1.97 7.85 4.44
N LEU A 113 -3.11 7.90 3.73
CA LEU A 113 -3.35 8.85 2.64
C LEU A 113 -3.37 10.30 3.12
N ALA A 114 -4.00 10.56 4.27
CA ALA A 114 -4.07 11.89 4.87
C ALA A 114 -2.69 12.46 5.27
N ALA A 115 -1.70 11.58 5.46
CA ALA A 115 -0.34 11.92 5.87
C ALA A 115 0.66 12.07 4.71
N GLN A 116 0.31 11.71 3.48
CA GLN A 116 1.25 11.72 2.34
C GLN A 116 1.46 13.11 1.70
N GLY A 117 0.69 14.14 2.06
CA GLY A 117 1.02 15.55 1.82
C GLY A 117 0.97 16.05 0.35
N GLU A 118 0.99 15.17 -0.64
CA GLU A 118 1.25 15.52 -2.04
C GLU A 118 0.00 16.00 -2.81
N PHE A 119 -1.20 15.48 -2.50
CA PHE A 119 -2.45 15.82 -3.20
C PHE A 119 -3.56 16.25 -2.23
N PRO A 120 -3.88 17.56 -2.12
CA PRO A 120 -4.81 18.07 -1.11
C PRO A 120 -6.23 17.49 -1.19
N ALA A 121 -6.79 17.34 -2.39
CA ALA A 121 -8.15 16.80 -2.56
C ALA A 121 -8.28 15.36 -2.04
N ILE A 122 -7.27 14.52 -2.27
CA ILE A 122 -7.22 13.13 -1.79
C ILE A 122 -7.09 13.12 -0.26
N GLN A 123 -6.27 14.01 0.31
CA GLN A 123 -6.12 14.12 1.76
C GLN A 123 -7.40 14.57 2.44
N GLU A 124 -8.08 15.59 1.91
CA GLU A 124 -9.35 16.08 2.46
C GLU A 124 -10.41 14.99 2.44
N ALA A 125 -10.53 14.26 1.32
CA ALA A 125 -11.42 13.10 1.23
C ALA A 125 -11.06 12.05 2.30
N ALA A 126 -9.80 11.64 2.37
CA ALA A 126 -9.34 10.65 3.34
C ALA A 126 -9.59 11.07 4.79
N ARG A 127 -9.32 12.34 5.14
CA ARG A 127 -9.61 12.89 6.49
C ARG A 127 -11.11 12.90 6.78
N GLY A 128 -11.93 13.28 5.81
CA GLY A 128 -13.39 13.26 5.95
C GLY A 128 -13.93 11.87 6.26
N HIS A 129 -13.46 10.86 5.51
CA HIS A 129 -13.84 9.47 5.73
C HIS A 129 -13.30 8.92 7.07
N ALA A 130 -12.04 9.18 7.41
CA ALA A 130 -11.46 8.78 8.70
C ALA A 130 -12.24 9.39 9.88
N ALA A 131 -12.57 10.68 9.80
CA ALA A 131 -13.36 11.36 10.80
C ALA A 131 -14.74 10.71 10.96
N ALA A 132 -15.44 10.45 9.84
CA ALA A 132 -16.74 9.79 9.84
C ALA A 132 -16.71 8.41 10.51
N ILE A 133 -15.72 7.57 10.20
CA ILE A 133 -15.52 6.25 10.82
C ILE A 133 -15.27 6.38 12.33
N LEU A 134 -14.45 7.34 12.74
CA LEU A 134 -14.15 7.62 14.16
C LEU A 134 -15.33 8.28 14.90
N GLY A 135 -16.44 8.59 14.22
CA GLY A 135 -17.56 9.33 14.79
C GLY A 135 -17.20 10.78 15.15
N THR A 136 -16.14 11.31 14.55
CA THR A 136 -15.65 12.68 14.69
C THR A 136 -15.92 13.47 13.40
N GLY A 137 -15.82 14.79 13.42
CA GLY A 137 -16.11 15.62 12.23
C GLY A 137 -17.53 16.21 12.20
N SER A 138 -17.91 16.80 11.05
CA SER A 138 -19.14 17.57 10.94
C SER A 138 -20.39 16.69 11.11
N VAL A 139 -21.44 17.26 11.71
CA VAL A 139 -22.72 16.56 11.97
C VAL A 139 -23.30 15.94 10.68
N GLY A 140 -23.07 16.57 9.52
CA GLY A 140 -23.50 16.06 8.21
C GLY A 140 -22.81 14.75 7.82
N ALA A 141 -21.46 14.71 7.85
CA ALA A 141 -20.71 13.52 7.47
C ALA A 141 -20.98 12.32 8.40
N ARG A 142 -21.12 12.61 9.71
CA ARG A 142 -21.48 11.59 10.70
C ARG A 142 -22.91 11.08 10.52
N GLY A 143 -23.86 11.98 10.25
CA GLY A 143 -25.24 11.63 9.99
C GLY A 143 -25.39 10.76 8.74
N GLU A 144 -24.69 11.09 7.67
CA GLU A 144 -24.69 10.30 6.43
C GLU A 144 -24.11 8.90 6.64
N PHE A 145 -22.99 8.78 7.38
CA PHE A 145 -22.41 7.49 7.73
C PHE A 145 -23.37 6.62 8.55
N LEU A 146 -23.97 7.19 9.61
CA LEU A 146 -24.92 6.48 10.46
C LEU A 146 -26.20 6.09 9.71
N LEU A 147 -26.72 6.97 8.85
CA LEU A 147 -27.88 6.67 8.00
C LEU A 147 -27.60 5.55 7.02
N ARG A 148 -26.43 5.55 6.35
CA ARG A 148 -26.03 4.47 5.44
C ARG A 148 -25.93 3.14 6.17
N ARG A 149 -25.32 3.13 7.35
CA ARG A 149 -25.20 1.93 8.18
C ARG A 149 -26.57 1.42 8.64
N PHE A 150 -27.39 2.30 9.20
CA PHE A 150 -28.75 1.95 9.63
C PHE A 150 -29.61 1.42 8.48
N ALA A 151 -29.60 2.10 7.33
CA ALA A 151 -30.34 1.66 6.15
C ALA A 151 -29.91 0.28 5.70
N ARG A 152 -28.60 -0.03 5.79
CA ARG A 152 -28.07 -1.33 5.41
C ARG A 152 -28.42 -2.43 6.40
N GLU A 153 -28.27 -2.18 7.71
CA GLU A 153 -28.70 -3.09 8.78
C GLU A 153 -30.22 -3.39 8.69
N ALA A 154 -31.02 -2.42 8.23
CA ALA A 154 -32.46 -2.61 8.01
C ALA A 154 -32.80 -3.44 6.76
N THR A 155 -32.00 -3.35 5.69
CA THR A 155 -32.22 -4.09 4.44
C THR A 155 -31.59 -5.48 4.39
N ASP A 156 -30.58 -5.73 5.23
CA ASP A 156 -29.91 -7.03 5.36
C ASP A 156 -29.78 -7.38 6.85
N PRO A 157 -30.90 -7.69 7.53
CA PRO A 157 -30.85 -8.15 8.90
C PRO A 157 -30.29 -9.57 8.89
N ALA A 158 -29.06 -9.72 9.39
CA ALA A 158 -28.47 -11.04 9.64
C ALA A 158 -29.36 -11.91 10.55
#